data_AF-A0A5T3M691-F1
#
_entry.id   AF-A0A5T3M691-F1
#
_cell.length_a   1.000
_cell.length_b   1.000
_cell.length_c   1.000
_cell.angle_alpha   90.00
_cell.angle_beta   90.00
_cell.angle_gamma   90.00
#
_symmetry.space_group_name_H-M   'P 1'
#
loop_
_entity.id
_entity.type
_entity.pdbx_description
1 polymer ?
#
loop_
_entity_poly.entity_id
_entity_poly.type
_entity_poly.pdbx_seq_one_letter_code
_entity_poly.pdbx_strand_id
1 'polypeptide(L)'
;MDIGLLITSLKSGLGALSAVQSNEVLRERIAFIGEQIDVLQKTHAATVEELAQAKAKCVELTNEVERYRAQEQFVQHMGAAFRKDTSGGYARAVYCPNCFKAVGSFFDDFTYHCESCGWSSSFLGRDLDSVMKSLPA
;
A
#
# COMPACT_ATOMS: atom_id res chain seq x y z
N MET A 1 -11.70 0.34 24.70
CA MET A 1 -11.78 0.99 26.02
C MET A 1 -11.85 2.49 25.78
N ASP A 2 -12.83 3.18 26.33
CA ASP A 2 -13.14 4.57 25.97
C ASP A 2 -12.18 5.56 26.66
N ILE A 3 -11.29 6.18 25.88
CA ILE A 3 -10.33 7.19 26.36
C ILE A 3 -11.07 8.38 27.01
N GLY A 4 -12.31 8.65 26.59
CA GLY A 4 -13.15 9.68 27.19
C GLY A 4 -13.49 9.40 28.66
N LEU A 5 -13.66 8.13 29.05
CA LEU A 5 -13.90 7.74 30.44
C LEU A 5 -12.64 7.94 31.29
N LEU A 6 -11.46 7.62 30.76
CA LEU A 6 -10.18 7.83 31.45
C LEU A 6 -9.89 9.32 31.70
N ILE A 7 -10.10 10.17 30.70
CA ILE A 7 -9.89 11.63 30.82
C ILE A 7 -10.88 12.23 31.83
N THR A 8 -12.12 11.75 31.84
CA THR A 8 -13.15 12.20 32.79
C THR A 8 -12.81 11.78 34.21
N SER A 9 -12.34 10.55 34.42
CA SER A 9 -11.85 10.08 35.72
C SER A 9 -10.65 10.88 36.22
N LEU A 10 -9.69 11.23 35.34
CA LEU A 10 -8.53 12.06 35.69
C LEU A 10 -8.93 13.48 36.13
N LYS A 11 -9.84 14.14 35.39
CA LYS A 11 -10.38 15.46 35.75
C LYS A 11 -11.09 15.44 37.10
N SER A 12 -11.87 14.39 37.34
CA SER A 12 -12.60 14.20 38.61
C SER A 12 -11.65 13.98 39.78
N GLY A 13 -10.57 13.20 39.57
CA GLY A 13 -9.52 12.97 40.57
C GLY A 13 -8.76 14.25 40.93
N LEU A 14 -8.40 15.07 39.93
CA LEU A 14 -7.72 16.36 40.11
C LEU A 14 -8.59 17.38 40.85
N GLY A 15 -9.88 17.46 40.52
CA GLY A 15 -10.81 18.40 41.15
C GLY A 15 -11.05 18.13 42.64
N ALA A 16 -10.87 16.89 43.10
CA ALA A 16 -11.01 16.53 44.50
C ALA A 16 -9.68 16.53 45.28
N LEU A 17 -8.52 16.67 44.62
CA LEU A 17 -7.22 16.89 45.26
C LEU A 17 -7.11 18.25 45.95
N SER A 18 -7.86 19.26 45.48
CA SER A 18 -7.89 20.60 46.08
C SER A 18 -8.71 20.68 47.37
N ALA A 19 -9.37 19.59 47.80
CA ALA A 19 -10.34 19.58 48.89
C ALA A 19 -10.05 18.59 50.05
N VAL A 20 -8.89 17.90 50.09
CA VAL A 20 -8.63 16.78 51.03
C VAL A 20 -7.74 17.18 52.22
N GLN A 21 -8.15 16.78 53.44
CA GLN A 21 -7.51 17.11 54.73
C GLN A 21 -6.69 15.97 55.41
N SER A 22 -6.62 14.74 54.87
CA SER A 22 -5.87 13.64 55.51
C SER A 22 -4.86 12.92 54.60
N ASN A 23 -3.71 12.55 55.16
CA ASN A 23 -2.59 11.89 54.46
C ASN A 23 -2.95 10.53 53.84
N GLU A 24 -3.92 9.80 54.40
CA GLU A 24 -4.32 8.47 53.91
C GLU A 24 -5.03 8.55 52.55
N VAL A 25 -5.95 9.51 52.39
CA VAL A 25 -6.68 9.74 51.14
C VAL A 25 -5.73 10.21 50.02
N LEU A 26 -4.68 10.97 50.37
CA LEU A 26 -3.63 11.35 49.42
C LEU A 26 -2.83 10.14 48.94
N ARG A 27 -2.50 9.19 49.83
CA ARG A 27 -1.77 7.96 49.47
C ARG A 27 -2.58 7.06 48.53
N GLU A 28 -3.85 6.82 48.84
CA GLU A 28 -4.74 6.02 47.98
C GLU A 28 -4.87 6.62 46.58
N ARG A 29 -4.98 7.95 46.49
CA ARG A 29 -5.09 8.65 45.20
C ARG A 29 -3.79 8.65 44.42
N ILE A 30 -2.64 8.76 45.07
CA ILE A 30 -1.33 8.63 44.41
C ILE A 30 -1.17 7.22 43.83
N ALA A 31 -1.57 6.19 44.58
CA ALA A 31 -1.56 4.81 44.10
C ALA A 31 -2.49 4.64 42.88
N PHE A 32 -3.72 5.17 42.96
CA PHE A 32 -4.67 5.14 41.84
C PHE A 32 -4.16 5.87 40.58
N ILE A 33 -3.50 7.03 40.74
CA ILE A 33 -2.88 7.75 39.62
C ILE A 33 -1.74 6.91 39.01
N GLY A 34 -0.94 6.23 39.85
CA GLY A 34 0.10 5.32 39.39
C GLY A 34 -0.45 4.18 38.54
N GLU A 35 -1.53 3.54 38.99
CA GLU A 35 -2.22 2.48 38.24
C GLU A 35 -2.77 2.99 36.89
N GLN A 36 -3.37 4.18 36.88
CA GLN A 36 -3.87 4.82 35.66
C GLN A 36 -2.74 5.12 34.66
N ILE A 37 -1.58 5.58 35.14
CA ILE A 37 -0.41 5.84 34.31
C ILE A 37 0.10 4.53 33.68
N ASP A 38 0.17 3.44 34.45
CA ASP A 38 0.60 2.13 33.95
C ASP A 38 -0.36 1.60 32.86
N VAL A 39 -1.67 1.73 33.07
CA VAL A 39 -2.69 1.37 32.07
C VAL A 39 -2.54 2.22 30.81
N LEU A 40 -2.32 3.53 30.94
CA LEU A 40 -2.10 4.43 29.80
C LEU A 40 -0.84 4.06 29.02
N GLN A 41 0.26 3.77 29.71
CA GLN A 41 1.52 3.37 29.08
C GLN A 41 1.38 2.07 28.30
N LYS A 42 0.73 1.05 28.90
CA LYS A 42 0.46 -0.23 28.24
C LYS A 42 -0.45 -0.07 27.02
N THR A 43 -1.52 0.73 27.16
CA THR A 43 -2.46 0.98 26.04
C THR A 43 -1.78 1.75 24.91
N HIS A 44 -0.94 2.74 25.25
CA HIS A 44 -0.17 3.49 24.27
C HIS A 44 0.80 2.57 23.52
N ALA A 45 1.54 1.72 24.23
CA ALA A 45 2.45 0.75 23.59
C ALA A 45 1.71 -0.19 22.63
N ALA A 46 0.56 -0.75 23.06
CA ALA A 46 -0.26 -1.60 22.21
C ALA A 46 -0.79 -0.85 20.97
N THR A 47 -1.26 0.38 21.14
CA THR A 47 -1.78 1.21 20.03
C THR A 47 -0.68 1.56 19.03
N VAL A 48 0.54 1.86 19.51
CA VAL A 48 1.70 2.14 18.64
C VAL A 48 2.06 0.91 17.81
N GLU A 49 2.04 -0.27 18.41
CA GLU A 49 2.30 -1.54 17.71
C GLU A 49 1.22 -1.82 16.65
N GLU A 50 -0.06 -1.71 16.99
CA GLU A 50 -1.17 -1.88 16.04
C GLU A 50 -1.08 -0.87 14.88
N LEU A 51 -0.73 0.39 15.17
CA LEU A 51 -0.55 1.42 14.15
C LEU A 51 0.62 1.09 13.20
N ALA A 52 1.72 0.56 13.74
CA ALA A 52 2.86 0.15 12.93
C ALA A 52 2.49 -1.02 12.00
N GLN A 53 1.80 -2.04 12.52
CA GLN A 53 1.33 -3.18 11.75
C GLN A 53 0.31 -2.76 10.66
N ALA A 54 -0.63 -1.88 11.00
CA ALA A 54 -1.60 -1.36 10.05
C ALA A 54 -0.92 -0.57 8.92
N LYS A 55 0.05 0.29 9.25
CA LYS A 55 0.83 1.02 8.24
C LYS A 55 1.61 0.10 7.32
N ALA A 56 2.26 -0.94 7.86
CA ALA A 56 2.97 -1.93 7.06
C ALA A 56 2.02 -2.63 6.08
N LYS A 57 0.85 -3.06 6.55
CA LYS A 57 -0.18 -3.68 5.71
C LYS A 57 -0.73 -2.74 4.64
N CYS A 58 -0.92 -1.46 4.96
CA CYS A 58 -1.33 -0.46 3.97
C CYS A 58 -0.30 -0.30 2.85
N VAL A 59 0.99 -0.29 3.18
CA VAL A 59 2.07 -0.22 2.17
C VAL A 59 2.07 -1.47 1.30
N GLU A 60 1.96 -2.66 1.90
CA GLU A 60 1.88 -3.94 1.17
C GLU A 60 0.71 -3.96 0.19
N LEU A 61 -0.50 -3.64 0.67
CA LEU A 61 -1.70 -3.61 -0.17
C LEU A 61 -1.62 -2.54 -1.26
N THR A 62 -1.01 -1.38 -0.98
CA THR A 62 -0.81 -0.34 -2.00
C THR A 62 0.10 -0.85 -3.12
N ASN A 63 1.22 -1.47 -2.77
CA ASN A 63 2.13 -2.07 -3.74
C ASN A 63 1.45 -3.18 -4.56
N GLU A 64 0.60 -3.98 -3.92
CA GLU A 64 -0.15 -5.03 -4.60
C GLU A 64 -1.21 -4.47 -5.55
N VAL A 65 -1.96 -3.44 -5.15
CA VAL A 65 -2.93 -2.75 -6.02
C VAL A 65 -2.22 -2.08 -7.20
N GLU A 66 -1.09 -1.43 -6.99
CA GLU A 66 -0.29 -0.85 -8.08
C GLU A 66 0.17 -1.93 -9.07
N ARG A 67 0.61 -3.08 -8.56
CA ARG A 67 0.98 -4.24 -9.40
C ARG A 67 -0.19 -4.77 -10.21
N TYR A 68 -1.38 -4.94 -9.60
CA TYR A 68 -2.57 -5.41 -10.33
C TYR A 68 -3.07 -4.37 -11.33
N ARG A 69 -3.08 -3.08 -10.97
CA ARG A 69 -3.46 -2.01 -11.90
C ARG A 69 -2.52 -1.92 -13.09
N ALA A 70 -1.23 -2.15 -12.89
CA ALA A 70 -0.30 -2.28 -14.00
C ALA A 70 -0.75 -3.43 -14.92
N GLN A 71 -1.06 -4.61 -14.37
CA GLN A 71 -1.49 -5.77 -15.15
C GLN A 71 -2.84 -5.58 -15.89
N GLU A 72 -3.83 -4.94 -15.27
CA GLU A 72 -5.14 -4.67 -15.90
C GLU A 72 -5.04 -3.73 -17.11
N GLN A 73 -4.04 -2.86 -17.12
CA GLN A 73 -3.79 -1.96 -18.26
C GLN A 73 -3.14 -2.70 -19.44
N PHE A 74 -2.66 -3.93 -19.26
CA PHE A 74 -2.03 -4.71 -20.33
C PHE A 74 -2.95 -5.80 -20.86
N VAL A 75 -3.15 -5.79 -22.17
CA VAL A 75 -3.75 -6.91 -22.89
C VAL A 75 -2.63 -7.74 -23.50
N GLN A 76 -2.67 -9.05 -23.28
CA GLN A 76 -1.76 -9.97 -23.92
C GLN A 76 -2.30 -10.36 -25.30
N HIS A 77 -1.47 -10.19 -26.33
CA HIS A 77 -1.80 -10.58 -27.71
C HIS A 77 -0.55 -11.07 -28.43
N MET A 78 -0.65 -12.17 -29.18
CA MET A 78 0.48 -12.79 -29.88
C MET A 78 1.75 -12.95 -29.01
N GLY A 79 1.56 -13.33 -27.75
CA GLY A 79 2.66 -13.56 -26.82
C GLY A 79 3.37 -12.30 -26.31
N ALA A 80 2.90 -11.09 -26.63
CA ALA A 80 3.40 -9.81 -26.11
C ALA A 80 2.32 -9.07 -25.31
N ALA A 81 2.72 -8.08 -24.51
CA ALA A 81 1.80 -7.22 -23.77
C ALA A 81 1.64 -5.84 -24.45
N PHE A 82 0.41 -5.33 -24.46
CA PHE A 82 0.05 -4.03 -25.05
C PHE A 82 -0.75 -3.22 -24.04
N ARG A 83 -0.33 -1.97 -23.81
CA ARG A 83 -0.94 -1.11 -22.80
C ARG A 83 -2.14 -0.34 -23.37
N LYS A 84 -3.29 -0.41 -22.71
CA LYS A 84 -4.44 0.47 -22.97
C LYS A 84 -4.12 1.90 -22.51
N ASP A 85 -4.52 2.89 -23.30
CA ASP A 85 -4.47 4.30 -22.93
C ASP A 85 -5.74 4.74 -22.21
N THR A 86 -5.76 5.99 -21.72
CA THR A 86 -6.91 6.56 -21.00
C THR A 86 -8.13 6.80 -21.89
N SER A 87 -7.97 6.76 -23.21
CA SER A 87 -9.06 6.82 -24.20
C SER A 87 -9.58 5.44 -24.61
N GLY A 88 -9.03 4.35 -24.06
CA GLY A 88 -9.38 2.97 -24.41
C GLY A 88 -8.70 2.43 -25.66
N GLY A 89 -7.84 3.22 -26.33
CA GLY A 89 -6.95 2.78 -27.40
C GLY A 89 -5.71 2.08 -26.86
N TYR A 90 -4.77 1.73 -27.74
CA TYR A 90 -3.50 1.10 -27.36
C TYR A 90 -2.32 2.02 -27.63
N ALA A 91 -1.42 2.13 -26.67
CA ALA A 91 -0.13 2.79 -26.90
C ALA A 91 0.65 2.02 -27.98
N ARG A 92 1.27 2.75 -28.93
CA ARG A 92 2.12 2.17 -29.98
C ARG A 92 3.49 1.74 -29.41
N ALA A 93 3.47 0.78 -28.51
CA ALA A 93 4.64 0.20 -27.87
C ALA A 93 4.35 -1.27 -27.50
N VAL A 94 5.36 -2.11 -27.68
CA VAL A 94 5.33 -3.51 -27.27
C VAL A 94 5.93 -3.60 -25.87
N TYR A 95 5.30 -4.38 -25.00
CA TYR A 95 5.78 -4.64 -23.65
C TYR A 95 6.07 -6.12 -23.49
N CYS A 96 7.08 -6.43 -22.68
CA CYS A 96 7.35 -7.80 -22.28
C CYS A 96 6.18 -8.33 -21.43
N PRO A 97 5.63 -9.52 -21.73
CA PRO A 97 4.51 -10.09 -20.98
C PRO A 97 4.90 -10.50 -19.55
N ASN A 98 6.19 -10.72 -19.28
CA ASN A 98 6.70 -11.16 -17.98
C ASN A 98 7.13 -9.97 -17.11
N CYS A 99 7.75 -8.96 -17.72
CA CYS A 99 8.33 -7.82 -16.99
C CYS A 99 7.48 -6.56 -17.05
N PHE A 100 6.48 -6.49 -17.95
CA PHE A 100 5.66 -5.30 -18.23
C PHE A 100 6.47 -4.02 -18.51
N LYS A 101 7.71 -4.18 -18.98
CA LYS A 101 8.58 -3.10 -19.44
C LYS A 101 8.45 -2.97 -20.95
N ALA A 102 8.48 -1.72 -21.43
CA ALA A 102 8.53 -1.45 -22.86
C ALA A 102 9.81 -2.06 -23.45
N VAL A 103 9.67 -2.71 -24.59
CA VAL A 103 10.77 -3.37 -25.31
C VAL A 103 10.86 -2.81 -26.72
N GLY A 104 12.07 -2.79 -27.25
CA GLY A 104 12.34 -2.36 -28.61
C GLY A 104 12.67 -3.54 -29.52
N SER A 105 12.57 -3.28 -30.82
CA SER A 105 13.29 -4.04 -31.83
C SER A 105 14.49 -3.20 -32.28
N PHE A 106 15.69 -3.77 -32.32
CA PHE A 106 16.89 -3.04 -32.75
C PHE A 106 16.83 -2.63 -34.23
N PHE A 107 16.16 -3.43 -35.07
CA PHE A 107 15.85 -3.12 -36.47
C PHE A 107 14.49 -3.73 -36.85
N ASP A 108 13.88 -3.27 -37.94
CA ASP A 108 12.54 -3.73 -38.34
C ASP A 108 12.45 -5.23 -38.65
N ASP A 109 13.58 -5.87 -39.00
CA ASP A 109 13.68 -7.30 -39.28
C ASP A 109 13.98 -8.17 -38.05
N PHE A 110 14.04 -7.59 -36.85
CA PHE A 110 14.25 -8.32 -35.59
C PHE A 110 12.97 -8.44 -34.78
N THR A 111 12.92 -9.46 -33.93
CA THR A 111 11.88 -9.61 -32.90
C THR A 111 12.11 -8.62 -31.77
N TYR A 112 11.04 -8.20 -31.11
CA TYR A 112 11.14 -7.52 -29.83
C TYR A 112 11.76 -8.46 -28.80
N HIS A 113 12.66 -7.93 -27.98
CA HIS A 113 13.39 -8.71 -26.99
C HIS A 113 13.43 -8.01 -25.63
N CYS A 114 13.30 -8.79 -24.55
CA CYS A 114 13.42 -8.30 -23.19
C CYS A 114 14.74 -8.75 -22.56
N GLU A 115 15.68 -7.83 -22.39
CA GLU A 115 16.98 -8.11 -21.78
C GLU A 115 16.88 -8.61 -20.33
N SER A 116 15.81 -8.25 -19.61
CA SER A 116 15.64 -8.63 -18.20
C SER A 116 15.25 -10.10 -18.00
N CYS A 117 14.49 -10.71 -18.92
CA CYS A 117 13.97 -12.08 -18.75
C CYS A 117 14.18 -12.99 -19.96
N GLY A 118 14.81 -12.50 -21.03
CA GLY A 118 15.12 -13.28 -22.24
C GLY A 118 13.93 -13.54 -23.16
N TRP A 119 12.74 -13.02 -22.86
CA TRP A 119 11.57 -13.17 -23.73
C TRP A 119 11.80 -12.51 -25.10
N SER A 120 11.29 -13.14 -26.16
CA SER A 120 11.25 -12.59 -27.51
C SER A 120 9.86 -12.74 -28.13
N SER A 121 9.44 -11.75 -28.93
CA SER A 121 8.14 -11.77 -29.61
C SER A 121 8.07 -12.80 -30.74
N SER A 122 6.86 -13.23 -31.09
CA SER A 122 6.59 -14.08 -32.26
C SER A 122 6.43 -13.30 -33.57
N PHE A 123 6.65 -11.99 -33.55
CA PHE A 123 6.51 -11.07 -34.69
C PHE A 123 7.69 -10.10 -34.74
N LEU A 124 7.97 -9.55 -35.93
CA LEU A 124 9.08 -8.63 -36.17
C LEU A 124 8.66 -7.17 -36.01
N GLY A 125 9.64 -6.27 -35.90
CA GLY A 125 9.40 -4.82 -35.84
C GLY A 125 8.51 -4.30 -36.98
N ARG A 126 8.76 -4.76 -38.21
CA ARG A 126 7.96 -4.41 -39.40
C ARG A 126 6.50 -4.85 -39.33
N ASP A 127 6.19 -5.88 -38.53
CA ASP A 127 4.84 -6.43 -38.41
C ASP A 127 3.99 -5.68 -37.38
N LEU A 128 4.58 -4.75 -36.61
CA LEU A 128 3.91 -4.05 -35.51
C LEU A 128 2.59 -3.41 -35.93
N ASP A 129 2.55 -2.77 -37.10
CA ASP A 129 1.33 -2.12 -37.61
C ASP A 129 0.19 -3.10 -37.87
N SER A 130 0.50 -4.31 -38.33
CA SER A 130 -0.49 -5.37 -38.53
C SER A 130 -0.96 -5.93 -37.20
N VAL A 131 -0.03 -6.17 -36.26
CA VAL A 131 -0.34 -6.69 -34.92
C VAL A 131 -1.23 -5.71 -34.15
N MET A 132 -0.90 -4.42 -34.14
CA MET A 132 -1.68 -3.39 -33.44
C MET A 132 -3.12 -3.30 -33.97
N LYS A 133 -3.35 -3.50 -35.27
CA LYS A 133 -4.71 -3.52 -35.86
C LYS A 133 -5.51 -4.77 -35.50
N SER A 134 -4.84 -5.84 -35.10
CA SER A 134 -5.46 -7.11 -34.69
C SER A 134 -5.74 -7.20 -33.20
N LEU A 135 -5.41 -6.17 -32.42
CA LEU A 135 -5.68 -6.12 -30.99
C LEU A 135 -7.20 -6.12 -30.73
N PRO A 136 -7.67 -6.87 -29.72
CA PRO A 136 -9.08 -6.83 -29.33
C PRO A 136 -9.46 -5.43 -28.84
N ALA A 137 -10.67 -4.98 -29.12
CA ALA A 137 -11.19 -3.70 -28.59
C ALA A 137 -11.24 -3.72 -27.04
#